data_AF-G0R1E7-F1
#
_entry.id   AF-G0R1E7-F1
#
_cell.length_a   1.000
_cell.length_b   1.000
_cell.length_c   1.000
_cell.angle_alpha   90.00
_cell.angle_beta   90.00
_cell.angle_gamma   90.00
#
_symmetry.space_group_name_H-M   'P 1'
#
loop_
_entity.id
_entity.type
_entity.pdbx_description
1 polymer ?
#
loop_
_entity_poly.entity_id
_entity_poly.type
_entity_poly.pdbx_seq_one_letter_code
_entity_poly.pdbx_strand_id
1 'polypeptide(L)'
;MEKKQQFSLKDNCKQRLKTALEDIMRQNKTVQQYILITDQNSLKIISSLMKMTELLELNIISVEKIDNERPKHSKHHAIYFISPYQDSIDLLLNDFPQKKGENQYGKVHLYLTNRIEENLMSKIATNKYLLNRILTFKEFNQDFACKFDNIFNLEVLDSLKTIFSESGKEYKNKIMEISDKISTVILSFERMFSIEIFYNIHENKISQTIAEQMNERLKNILNQLQSENSEQINRKSGKITVLILDRSFDVLTPFLRDFHYQPLLYDVLDIKNDIVEYWINEGPKEVLKKSQLNEQDELFKKYRFAHIGEVMSGIGEQFNDFVKINSTAKVQMAGGVIEDLDFGKMQEIIRSMPQYQEQLAKYNMHMKLIGDIWKVFEDKNLKDLGELEQNLSTGIDGNGEKIKEKAIYGQALQIIQNDILNDYDKIRLKNKLANLLGGEGEEDEVGGSQFLNQNEYVDALCDMKCSEI
;
A
#
# COMPACT_ATOMS: atom_id res chain seq x y z
N MET A 1 5.22 4.44 -35.12
CA MET A 1 4.90 3.41 -34.12
C MET A 1 4.24 4.12 -32.95
N GLU A 2 2.92 4.00 -32.80
CA GLU A 2 2.27 4.42 -31.55
C GLU A 2 2.96 3.65 -30.41
N LYS A 3 3.56 4.35 -29.45
CA LYS A 3 4.02 3.71 -28.22
C LYS A 3 2.80 3.01 -27.63
N LYS A 4 2.78 1.68 -27.62
CA LYS A 4 1.79 0.92 -26.85
C LYS A 4 1.85 1.50 -25.44
N GLN A 5 0.78 2.15 -25.02
CA GLN A 5 0.67 2.69 -23.67
C GLN A 5 0.88 1.51 -22.71
N GLN A 6 1.87 1.63 -21.84
CA GLN A 6 2.14 0.62 -20.82
C GLN A 6 0.91 0.51 -19.92
N PHE A 7 0.50 -0.71 -19.60
CA PHE A 7 -0.63 -0.94 -18.69
C PHE A 7 -0.33 -0.35 -17.30
N SER A 8 -1.28 0.41 -16.76
CA SER A 8 -1.30 0.90 -15.40
C SER A 8 -2.68 0.64 -14.81
N LEU A 9 -2.73 -0.22 -13.78
CA LEU A 9 -3.97 -0.48 -13.03
C LEU A 9 -4.49 0.81 -12.40
N LYS A 10 -3.59 1.62 -11.84
CA LYS A 10 -3.91 2.91 -11.20
C LYS A 10 -4.54 3.88 -12.18
N ASP A 11 -3.96 4.05 -13.37
CA ASP A 11 -4.51 4.94 -14.39
C ASP A 11 -5.87 4.45 -14.87
N ASN A 12 -6.04 3.15 -15.09
CA ASN A 12 -7.34 2.59 -15.46
C ASN A 12 -8.40 2.86 -14.39
N CYS A 13 -8.08 2.62 -13.11
CA CYS A 13 -9.00 2.89 -12.00
C CYS A 13 -9.33 4.40 -11.91
N LYS A 14 -8.32 5.26 -12.09
CA LYS A 14 -8.48 6.72 -12.12
C LYS A 14 -9.40 7.16 -13.27
N GLN A 15 -9.20 6.65 -14.48
CA GLN A 15 -10.04 7.00 -15.63
C GLN A 15 -11.49 6.51 -15.45
N ARG A 16 -11.69 5.31 -14.90
CA ARG A 16 -13.04 4.81 -14.55
C ARG A 16 -13.76 5.75 -13.59
N LEU A 17 -13.07 6.16 -12.52
CA LEU A 17 -13.65 7.07 -11.53
C LEU A 17 -13.90 8.46 -12.10
N LYS A 18 -12.94 9.00 -12.86
CA LYS A 18 -13.10 10.27 -13.57
C LYS A 18 -14.30 10.25 -14.52
N THR A 19 -14.43 9.20 -15.34
CA THR A 19 -15.56 9.03 -16.26
C THR A 19 -16.89 8.99 -15.51
N ALA A 20 -16.96 8.26 -14.39
CA ALA A 20 -18.17 8.19 -13.58
C ALA A 20 -18.56 9.55 -12.97
N LEU A 21 -17.59 10.37 -12.56
CA LEU A 21 -17.83 11.73 -12.06
C LEU A 21 -18.23 12.69 -13.18
N GLU A 22 -17.59 12.60 -14.34
CA GLU A 22 -17.97 13.37 -15.53
C GLU A 22 -19.39 13.03 -16.00
N ASP A 23 -19.81 11.77 -15.93
CA ASP A 23 -21.18 11.35 -16.23
C ASP A 23 -22.21 12.04 -15.34
N ILE A 24 -21.93 12.16 -14.04
CA ILE A 24 -22.79 12.90 -13.12
C ILE A 24 -22.98 14.34 -13.59
N MET A 25 -21.91 15.01 -14.01
CA MET A 25 -21.97 16.39 -14.49
C MET A 25 -22.71 16.51 -15.82
N ARG A 26 -22.42 15.60 -16.76
CA ARG A 26 -23.07 15.59 -18.08
C ARG A 26 -24.58 15.45 -17.94
N GLN A 27 -25.03 14.65 -16.98
CA GLN A 27 -26.45 14.42 -16.68
C GLN A 27 -27.08 15.57 -15.87
N ASN A 28 -26.29 16.41 -15.19
CA ASN A 28 -26.76 17.44 -14.26
C ASN A 28 -26.13 18.82 -14.56
N LYS A 29 -26.21 19.28 -15.81
CA LYS A 29 -25.53 20.51 -16.31
C LYS A 29 -25.83 21.80 -15.54
N THR A 30 -26.94 21.88 -14.81
CA THR A 30 -27.33 23.05 -14.01
C THR A 30 -26.65 23.09 -12.64
N VAL A 31 -26.05 21.98 -12.21
CA VAL A 31 -25.35 21.86 -10.93
C VAL A 31 -23.90 22.28 -11.13
N GLN A 32 -23.49 23.32 -10.41
CA GLN A 32 -22.15 23.88 -10.55
C GLN A 32 -21.13 23.23 -9.62
N GLN A 33 -21.56 22.69 -8.48
CA GLN A 33 -20.68 22.23 -7.40
C GLN A 33 -21.24 20.98 -6.74
N TYR A 34 -20.32 20.07 -6.41
CA TYR A 34 -20.58 18.82 -5.71
C TYR A 34 -19.74 18.71 -4.45
N ILE A 35 -20.26 17.99 -3.46
CA ILE A 35 -19.53 17.62 -2.25
C ILE A 35 -19.34 16.11 -2.30
N LEU A 36 -18.08 15.65 -2.23
CA LEU A 36 -17.75 14.23 -2.20
C LEU A 36 -17.73 13.74 -0.76
N ILE A 37 -18.55 12.75 -0.43
CA ILE A 37 -18.65 12.15 0.89
C ILE A 37 -18.02 10.77 0.85
N THR A 38 -17.05 10.53 1.73
CA THR A 38 -16.28 9.28 1.82
C THR A 38 -16.31 8.71 3.23
N ASP A 39 -16.18 7.40 3.38
CA ASP A 39 -15.79 6.80 4.67
C ASP A 39 -14.27 6.64 4.74
N GLN A 40 -13.77 6.08 5.84
CA GLN A 40 -12.33 5.90 6.03
C GLN A 40 -11.68 5.03 4.94
N ASN A 41 -12.34 3.98 4.46
CA ASN A 41 -11.80 3.08 3.44
C ASN A 41 -11.85 3.76 2.06
N SER A 42 -13.00 4.32 1.70
CA SER A 42 -13.19 4.94 0.40
C SER A 42 -12.37 6.22 0.22
N LEU A 43 -12.06 6.95 1.31
CA LEU A 43 -11.11 8.07 1.28
C LEU A 43 -9.71 7.62 0.83
N LYS A 44 -9.23 6.48 1.34
CA LYS A 44 -7.93 5.92 0.91
C LYS A 44 -7.95 5.59 -0.59
N ILE A 45 -9.04 5.00 -1.07
CA ILE A 45 -9.24 4.70 -2.50
C ILE A 45 -9.16 5.97 -3.34
N ILE A 46 -9.95 7.00 -3.02
CA ILE A 46 -9.95 8.28 -3.75
C ILE A 46 -8.57 8.93 -3.73
N SER A 47 -7.93 9.00 -2.55
CA SER A 47 -6.60 9.62 -2.39
C SER A 47 -5.49 8.89 -3.15
N SER A 48 -5.66 7.59 -3.40
CA SER A 48 -4.72 6.80 -4.20
C SER A 48 -4.84 7.05 -5.71
N LEU A 49 -5.98 7.57 -6.18
CA LEU A 49 -6.29 7.73 -7.60
C LEU A 49 -6.23 9.18 -8.09
N MET A 50 -6.71 10.13 -7.30
CA MET A 50 -6.85 11.54 -7.70
C MET A 50 -6.39 12.52 -6.64
N LYS A 51 -5.74 13.60 -7.08
CA LYS A 51 -5.41 14.75 -6.23
C LYS A 51 -6.62 15.68 -6.07
N MET A 52 -6.60 16.50 -5.03
CA MET A 52 -7.65 17.52 -4.83
C MET A 52 -7.76 18.49 -6.02
N THR A 53 -6.64 18.83 -6.67
CA THR A 53 -6.65 19.68 -7.88
C THR A 53 -7.48 19.07 -9.01
N GLU A 54 -7.40 17.75 -9.19
CA GLU A 54 -8.15 17.03 -10.23
C GLU A 54 -9.62 16.90 -9.85
N LEU A 55 -9.94 16.74 -8.56
CA LEU A 55 -11.31 16.78 -8.07
C LEU A 55 -11.95 18.16 -8.23
N LEU A 56 -11.19 19.24 -8.03
CA LEU A 56 -11.65 20.61 -8.25
C LEU A 56 -11.95 20.89 -9.73
N GLU A 57 -11.14 20.38 -10.66
CA GLU A 57 -11.43 20.40 -12.10
C GLU A 57 -12.75 19.67 -12.44
N LEU A 58 -13.10 18.69 -11.60
CA LEU A 58 -14.36 17.97 -11.62
C LEU A 58 -15.43 18.63 -10.71
N ASN A 59 -15.40 19.95 -10.49
CA ASN A 59 -16.42 20.68 -9.72
C ASN A 59 -16.70 20.12 -8.29
N ILE A 60 -15.83 19.28 -7.76
CA ILE A 60 -15.91 18.75 -6.40
C ILE A 60 -15.15 19.72 -5.51
N ILE A 61 -15.89 20.54 -4.77
CA ILE A 61 -15.33 21.65 -3.98
C ILE A 61 -14.77 21.19 -2.63
N SER A 62 -15.24 20.05 -2.13
CA SER A 62 -14.89 19.53 -0.81
C SER A 62 -14.99 18.01 -0.81
N VAL A 63 -14.08 17.38 -0.06
CA VAL A 63 -14.10 15.95 0.27
C VAL A 63 -14.28 15.84 1.77
N GLU A 64 -15.39 15.25 2.21
CA GLU A 64 -15.76 15.20 3.62
C GLU A 64 -15.94 13.75 4.07
N LYS A 65 -15.44 13.46 5.28
CA LYS A 65 -15.64 12.15 5.90
C LYS A 65 -17.03 12.03 6.49
N ILE A 66 -17.71 10.92 6.22
CA ILE A 66 -19.05 10.65 6.73
C ILE A 66 -19.09 10.49 8.26
N ASP A 67 -17.97 10.05 8.85
CA ASP A 67 -17.78 9.88 10.30
C ASP A 67 -17.76 11.21 11.06
N ASN A 68 -17.45 12.31 10.37
CA ASN A 68 -17.30 13.62 10.99
C ASN A 68 -18.63 14.39 10.97
N GLU A 69 -18.80 15.26 11.98
CA GLU A 69 -19.82 16.30 11.92
C GLU A 69 -19.54 17.26 10.75
N ARG A 70 -20.55 17.50 9.93
CA ARG A 70 -20.42 18.24 8.68
C ARG A 70 -21.43 19.40 8.61
N PRO A 71 -21.05 20.55 8.05
CA PRO A 71 -21.99 21.65 7.84
C PRO A 71 -23.10 21.23 6.87
N LYS A 72 -24.31 21.70 7.15
CA LYS A 72 -25.49 21.35 6.36
C LYS A 72 -25.49 22.06 5.01
N HIS A 73 -25.59 21.29 3.93
CA HIS A 73 -25.56 21.78 2.55
C HIS A 73 -26.82 21.37 1.77
N SER A 74 -28.01 21.71 2.28
CA SER A 74 -29.30 21.23 1.74
C SER A 74 -29.63 21.63 0.30
N LYS A 75 -28.86 22.52 -0.32
CA LYS A 75 -29.02 22.91 -1.75
C LYS A 75 -28.00 22.24 -2.68
N HIS A 76 -26.91 21.67 -2.14
CA HIS A 76 -25.87 21.04 -2.94
C HIS A 76 -26.22 19.59 -3.26
N HIS A 77 -25.65 19.09 -4.35
CA HIS A 77 -25.61 17.68 -4.65
C HIS A 77 -24.43 17.05 -3.91
N ALA A 78 -24.68 15.92 -3.24
CA ALA A 78 -23.65 15.12 -2.61
C ALA A 78 -23.40 13.85 -3.41
N ILE A 79 -22.12 13.53 -3.63
CA ILE A 79 -21.67 12.26 -4.19
C ILE A 79 -21.18 11.43 -3.01
N TYR A 80 -21.93 10.42 -2.62
CA TYR A 80 -21.48 9.46 -1.62
C TYR A 80 -20.71 8.38 -2.34
N PHE A 81 -19.41 8.31 -2.10
CA PHE A 81 -18.56 7.21 -2.52
C PHE A 81 -18.15 6.47 -1.24
N ILE A 82 -18.92 5.45 -0.83
CA ILE A 82 -18.80 4.82 0.49
C ILE A 82 -18.78 3.29 0.39
N SER A 83 -18.24 2.65 1.41
CA SER A 83 -18.23 1.20 1.54
C SER A 83 -19.61 0.69 1.97
N PRO A 84 -20.05 -0.48 1.49
CA PRO A 84 -21.37 -1.04 1.81
C PRO A 84 -21.38 -1.74 3.19
N TYR A 85 -20.81 -1.10 4.22
CA TYR A 85 -20.80 -1.60 5.59
C TYR A 85 -21.93 -0.98 6.42
N GLN A 86 -22.39 -1.71 7.45
CA GLN A 86 -23.47 -1.27 8.33
C GLN A 86 -23.28 0.16 8.86
N ASP A 87 -22.08 0.47 9.35
CA ASP A 87 -21.76 1.79 9.93
C ASP A 87 -21.86 2.91 8.90
N SER A 88 -21.28 2.73 7.71
CA SER A 88 -21.33 3.72 6.62
C SER A 88 -22.77 3.94 6.13
N ILE A 89 -23.57 2.88 6.03
CA ILE A 89 -24.98 2.98 5.64
C ILE A 89 -25.82 3.67 6.72
N ASP A 90 -25.52 3.45 7.99
CA ASP A 90 -26.25 4.09 9.08
C ASP A 90 -25.95 5.58 9.17
N LEU A 91 -24.69 5.97 8.97
CA LEU A 91 -24.31 7.37 8.87
C LEU A 91 -24.93 8.05 7.64
N LEU A 92 -25.01 7.34 6.50
CA LEU A 92 -25.75 7.84 5.32
C LEU A 92 -27.23 8.08 5.66
N LEU A 93 -27.88 7.18 6.39
CA LEU A 93 -29.28 7.34 6.76
C LEU A 93 -29.49 8.49 7.76
N ASN A 94 -28.53 8.72 8.65
CA ASN A 94 -28.54 9.83 9.60
C ASN A 94 -28.44 11.20 8.93
N ASP A 95 -27.80 11.30 7.75
CA ASP A 95 -27.78 12.53 6.94
C ASP A 95 -29.17 12.89 6.38
N PHE A 96 -30.10 11.95 6.35
CA PHE A 96 -31.47 12.13 5.87
C PHE A 96 -32.47 11.72 6.94
N PRO A 97 -32.52 12.46 8.07
CA PRO A 97 -33.49 12.19 9.12
C PRO A 97 -34.88 12.30 8.50
N GLN A 98 -35.81 11.45 8.96
CA GLN A 98 -37.17 11.39 8.39
C GLN A 98 -38.05 12.60 8.78
N LYS A 99 -37.46 13.79 8.78
CA LYS A 99 -38.01 15.07 9.17
C LYS A 99 -37.76 16.11 8.08
N LYS A 100 -38.85 16.72 7.61
CA LYS A 100 -38.81 17.67 6.49
C LYS A 100 -37.92 18.88 6.82
N GLY A 101 -37.04 19.22 5.89
CA GLY A 101 -36.13 20.37 6.02
C GLY A 101 -34.87 20.08 6.81
N GLU A 102 -34.70 18.88 7.37
CA GLU A 102 -33.52 18.51 8.18
C GLU A 102 -32.42 17.76 7.44
N ASN A 103 -32.64 17.41 6.17
CA ASN A 103 -31.66 16.71 5.35
C ASN A 103 -30.34 17.47 5.17
N GLN A 104 -29.25 16.74 5.26
CA GLN A 104 -27.89 17.23 5.08
C GLN A 104 -27.66 17.80 3.68
N TYR A 105 -28.17 17.12 2.65
CA TYR A 105 -27.98 17.50 1.24
C TYR A 105 -29.28 17.54 0.43
N GLY A 106 -29.21 18.20 -0.73
CA GLY A 106 -30.35 18.39 -1.63
C GLY A 106 -30.67 17.15 -2.47
N LYS A 107 -29.67 16.66 -3.21
CA LYS A 107 -29.72 15.47 -4.07
C LYS A 107 -28.49 14.60 -3.86
N VAL A 108 -28.62 13.32 -4.17
CA VAL A 108 -27.63 12.29 -3.83
C VAL A 108 -27.24 11.47 -5.04
N HIS A 109 -25.94 11.29 -5.26
CA HIS A 109 -25.38 10.28 -6.14
C HIS A 109 -24.66 9.26 -5.26
N LEU A 110 -25.22 8.04 -5.14
CA LEU A 110 -24.71 6.99 -4.29
C LEU A 110 -23.90 5.98 -5.11
N TYR A 111 -22.61 5.91 -4.85
CA TYR A 111 -21.67 4.94 -5.39
C TYR A 111 -21.14 4.09 -4.23
N LEU A 112 -21.41 2.79 -4.28
CA LEU A 112 -20.87 1.84 -3.32
C LEU A 112 -19.56 1.26 -3.85
N THR A 113 -18.53 1.16 -3.00
CA THR A 113 -17.22 0.62 -3.41
C THR A 113 -17.31 -0.84 -3.87
N ASN A 114 -18.24 -1.60 -3.30
CA ASN A 114 -18.45 -3.03 -3.53
C ASN A 114 -19.95 -3.37 -3.57
N ARG A 115 -20.27 -4.67 -3.75
CA ARG A 115 -21.64 -5.17 -3.73
C ARG A 115 -22.34 -4.92 -2.39
N ILE A 116 -23.62 -4.61 -2.40
CA ILE A 116 -24.42 -4.43 -1.18
C ILE A 116 -25.20 -5.69 -0.82
N GLU A 117 -25.24 -6.03 0.46
CA GLU A 117 -26.09 -7.11 0.97
C GLU A 117 -27.59 -6.71 1.00
N GLU A 118 -28.48 -7.69 0.83
CA GLU A 118 -29.94 -7.46 0.72
C GLU A 118 -30.55 -6.80 1.97
N ASN A 119 -30.03 -7.10 3.15
CA ASN A 119 -30.40 -6.49 4.43
C ASN A 119 -30.13 -4.96 4.45
N LEU A 120 -28.96 -4.52 3.99
CA LEU A 120 -28.56 -3.12 3.92
C LEU A 120 -29.32 -2.39 2.81
N MET A 121 -29.51 -3.05 1.67
CA MET A 121 -30.35 -2.54 0.59
C MET A 121 -31.78 -2.28 1.07
N SER A 122 -32.36 -3.23 1.80
CA SER A 122 -33.67 -3.09 2.43
C SER A 122 -33.69 -1.94 3.43
N LYS A 123 -32.63 -1.76 4.22
CA LYS A 123 -32.50 -0.64 5.16
C LYS A 123 -32.56 0.72 4.44
N ILE A 124 -31.81 0.89 3.34
CA ILE A 124 -31.89 2.09 2.49
C ILE A 124 -33.31 2.31 1.97
N ALA A 125 -33.95 1.24 1.50
CA ALA A 125 -35.30 1.30 0.93
C ALA A 125 -36.37 1.77 1.93
N THR A 126 -36.14 1.64 3.24
CA THR A 126 -37.07 2.17 4.25
C THR A 126 -37.03 3.70 4.41
N ASN A 127 -35.93 4.37 4.00
CA ASN A 127 -35.78 5.81 4.17
C ASN A 127 -36.30 6.59 2.96
N LYS A 128 -37.59 6.97 3.02
CA LYS A 128 -38.27 7.75 1.96
C LYS A 128 -37.61 9.10 1.66
N TYR A 129 -36.94 9.73 2.63
CA TYR A 129 -36.33 11.04 2.44
C TYR A 129 -35.05 10.95 1.62
N LEU A 130 -34.23 9.92 1.88
CA LEU A 130 -33.09 9.57 1.05
C LEU A 130 -33.54 9.12 -0.34
N LEU A 131 -34.49 8.19 -0.45
CA LEU A 131 -34.96 7.66 -1.75
C LEU A 131 -35.42 8.75 -2.72
N ASN A 132 -36.18 9.74 -2.24
CA ASN A 132 -36.64 10.87 -3.06
C ASN A 132 -35.52 11.82 -3.53
N ARG A 133 -34.29 11.61 -3.06
CA ARG A 133 -33.10 12.42 -3.36
C ARG A 133 -32.05 11.70 -4.17
N ILE A 134 -32.05 10.37 -4.16
CA ILE A 134 -31.14 9.55 -4.97
C ILE A 134 -31.43 9.80 -6.45
N LEU A 135 -30.43 10.31 -7.16
CA LEU A 135 -30.40 10.47 -8.62
C LEU A 135 -29.60 9.36 -9.29
N THR A 136 -28.61 8.81 -8.59
CA THR A 136 -27.76 7.73 -9.08
C THR A 136 -27.54 6.76 -7.94
N PHE A 137 -27.67 5.47 -8.20
CA PHE A 137 -27.29 4.40 -7.28
C PHE A 137 -26.55 3.32 -8.08
N LYS A 138 -25.25 3.16 -7.83
CA LYS A 138 -24.39 2.19 -8.52
C LYS A 138 -23.45 1.48 -7.56
N GLU A 139 -23.20 0.20 -7.82
CA GLU A 139 -22.04 -0.52 -7.30
C GLU A 139 -20.87 -0.26 -8.23
N PHE A 140 -19.85 0.44 -7.75
CA PHE A 140 -18.73 0.89 -8.59
C PHE A 140 -17.66 -0.20 -8.79
N ASN A 141 -17.60 -1.19 -7.88
CA ASN A 141 -16.62 -2.27 -7.88
C ASN A 141 -15.17 -1.73 -7.92
N GLN A 142 -14.84 -0.89 -6.96
CA GLN A 142 -13.50 -0.40 -6.65
C GLN A 142 -13.34 -0.40 -5.14
N ASP A 143 -12.91 -1.52 -4.57
CA ASP A 143 -12.76 -1.69 -3.12
C ASP A 143 -11.31 -2.06 -2.75
N PHE A 144 -10.39 -1.32 -3.36
CA PHE A 144 -8.95 -1.41 -3.16
C PHE A 144 -8.29 -0.07 -3.51
N ALA A 145 -7.20 0.25 -2.82
CA ALA A 145 -6.37 1.42 -3.08
C ALA A 145 -5.20 1.04 -4.00
N CYS A 146 -4.86 1.92 -4.94
CA CYS A 146 -3.70 1.74 -5.83
C CYS A 146 -2.49 2.47 -5.26
N LYS A 147 -1.67 1.77 -4.47
CA LYS A 147 -0.45 2.36 -3.88
C LYS A 147 0.51 2.84 -4.98
N PHE A 148 0.71 2.00 -5.98
CA PHE A 148 1.55 2.27 -7.15
C PHE A 148 0.85 1.83 -8.43
N ASP A 149 1.40 2.15 -9.60
CA ASP A 149 0.77 1.91 -10.91
C ASP A 149 0.19 0.50 -11.07
N ASN A 150 0.89 -0.52 -10.57
CA ASN A 150 0.50 -1.93 -10.64
C ASN A 150 0.60 -2.65 -9.28
N ILE A 151 0.48 -1.90 -8.18
CA ILE A 151 0.47 -2.45 -6.81
C ILE A 151 -0.75 -1.90 -6.09
N PHE A 152 -1.60 -2.79 -5.58
CA PHE A 152 -2.80 -2.44 -4.85
C PHE A 152 -2.78 -2.97 -3.41
N ASN A 153 -3.62 -2.38 -2.57
CA ASN A 153 -3.91 -2.85 -1.21
C ASN A 153 -5.43 -2.92 -1.03
N LEU A 154 -5.92 -4.02 -0.45
CA LEU A 154 -7.35 -4.23 -0.18
C LEU A 154 -7.84 -3.47 1.07
N GLU A 155 -6.92 -2.91 1.85
CA GLU A 155 -7.18 -2.17 3.10
C GLU A 155 -7.93 -3.00 4.15
N VAL A 156 -7.67 -4.31 4.19
CA VAL A 156 -8.27 -5.25 5.15
C VAL A 156 -7.41 -5.34 6.41
N LEU A 157 -7.79 -4.58 7.44
CA LEU A 157 -7.13 -4.58 8.74
C LEU A 157 -7.20 -5.95 9.42
N ASP A 158 -6.15 -6.27 10.16
CA ASP A 158 -5.95 -7.50 10.95
C ASP A 158 -6.15 -8.82 10.20
N SER A 159 -6.17 -8.77 8.86
CA SER A 159 -6.41 -9.94 8.00
C SER A 159 -5.46 -11.09 8.31
N LEU A 160 -4.15 -10.81 8.43
CA LEU A 160 -3.15 -11.85 8.71
C LEU A 160 -3.44 -12.58 10.03
N LYS A 161 -3.70 -11.84 11.12
CA LYS A 161 -4.03 -12.44 12.42
C LYS A 161 -5.31 -13.27 12.32
N THR A 162 -6.38 -12.69 11.76
CA THR A 162 -7.67 -13.37 11.71
C THR A 162 -7.64 -14.63 10.85
N ILE A 163 -7.03 -14.59 9.66
CA ILE A 163 -7.06 -15.75 8.74
C ILE A 163 -6.17 -16.90 9.19
N PHE A 164 -5.11 -16.63 9.96
CA PHE A 164 -4.16 -17.65 10.42
C PHE A 164 -4.38 -18.10 11.87
N SER A 165 -5.09 -17.32 12.71
CA SER A 165 -5.25 -17.64 14.14
C SER A 165 -6.70 -17.87 14.58
N GLU A 166 -7.69 -17.35 13.86
CA GLU A 166 -9.10 -17.44 14.26
C GLU A 166 -9.84 -18.54 13.48
N SER A 167 -11.00 -18.94 13.99
CA SER A 167 -11.88 -19.90 13.32
C SER A 167 -13.36 -19.48 13.40
N GLY A 168 -14.25 -20.22 12.75
CA GLY A 168 -15.69 -19.94 12.83
C GLY A 168 -16.12 -18.70 12.03
N LYS A 169 -16.94 -17.83 12.65
CA LYS A 169 -17.63 -16.73 11.94
C LYS A 169 -16.67 -15.62 11.52
N GLU A 170 -15.74 -15.21 12.38
CA GLU A 170 -14.82 -14.11 12.09
C GLU A 170 -13.88 -14.46 10.93
N TYR A 171 -13.30 -15.66 10.95
CA TYR A 171 -12.53 -16.21 9.83
C TYR A 171 -13.33 -16.18 8.51
N LYS A 172 -14.56 -16.71 8.52
CA LYS A 172 -15.41 -16.75 7.32
C LYS A 172 -15.73 -15.36 6.78
N ASN A 173 -16.07 -14.42 7.66
CA ASN A 173 -16.34 -13.04 7.28
C ASN A 173 -15.10 -12.38 6.66
N LYS A 174 -13.91 -12.61 7.22
CA LYS A 174 -12.66 -12.05 6.72
C LYS A 174 -12.27 -12.64 5.36
N ILE A 175 -12.41 -13.95 5.17
CA ILE A 175 -12.19 -14.60 3.87
C ILE A 175 -13.16 -14.05 2.82
N MET A 176 -14.45 -13.92 3.16
CA MET A 176 -15.46 -13.36 2.25
C MET A 176 -15.13 -11.91 1.87
N GLU A 177 -14.75 -11.08 2.84
CA GLU A 177 -14.30 -9.70 2.61
C GLU A 177 -13.12 -9.64 1.64
N ILE A 178 -12.10 -10.49 1.83
CA ILE A 178 -10.92 -10.56 0.95
C ILE A 178 -11.31 -11.02 -0.45
N SER A 179 -12.08 -12.10 -0.58
CA SER A 179 -12.57 -12.62 -1.87
C SER A 179 -13.37 -11.58 -2.65
N ASP A 180 -14.23 -10.83 -1.94
CA ASP A 180 -15.04 -9.78 -2.54
C ASP A 180 -14.21 -8.60 -3.01
N LYS A 181 -13.26 -8.13 -2.20
CA LYS A 181 -12.36 -7.03 -2.55
C LYS A 181 -11.45 -7.41 -3.72
N ILE A 182 -10.85 -8.62 -3.72
CA ILE A 182 -9.99 -9.09 -4.83
C ILE A 182 -10.80 -9.17 -6.13
N SER A 183 -12.06 -9.62 -6.07
CA SER A 183 -12.94 -9.65 -7.24
C SER A 183 -13.09 -8.26 -7.87
N THR A 184 -13.18 -7.19 -7.08
CA THR A 184 -13.26 -5.81 -7.62
C THR A 184 -12.03 -5.39 -8.40
N VAL A 185 -10.85 -5.94 -8.10
CA VAL A 185 -9.63 -5.70 -8.89
C VAL A 185 -9.82 -6.19 -10.31
N ILE A 186 -10.37 -7.39 -10.50
CA ILE A 186 -10.62 -7.95 -11.83
C ILE A 186 -11.77 -7.24 -12.54
N LEU A 187 -12.79 -6.82 -11.80
CA LEU A 187 -13.90 -6.03 -12.35
C LEU A 187 -13.50 -4.60 -12.74
N SER A 188 -12.33 -4.13 -12.29
CA SER A 188 -11.80 -2.81 -12.67
C SER A 188 -11.20 -2.77 -14.08
N PHE A 189 -10.99 -3.92 -14.73
CA PHE A 189 -10.48 -3.98 -16.09
C PHE A 189 -11.57 -3.55 -17.09
N GLU A 190 -11.26 -2.58 -17.95
CA GLU A 190 -12.22 -2.06 -18.94
C GLU A 190 -12.63 -3.09 -19.99
N ARG A 191 -11.79 -4.09 -20.25
CA ARG A 191 -12.02 -5.13 -21.27
C ARG A 191 -11.51 -6.47 -20.77
N MET A 192 -12.41 -7.44 -20.65
CA MET A 192 -12.08 -8.79 -20.19
C MET A 192 -12.92 -9.86 -20.92
N PHE A 193 -12.47 -11.11 -20.88
CA PHE A 193 -13.24 -12.23 -21.43
C PHE A 193 -12.96 -13.54 -20.70
N SER A 194 -11.70 -13.97 -20.64
CA SER A 194 -11.30 -15.23 -20.00
C SER A 194 -10.51 -14.94 -18.73
N ILE A 195 -10.93 -15.56 -17.62
CA ILE A 195 -10.27 -15.46 -16.31
C ILE A 195 -9.90 -16.88 -15.87
N GLU A 196 -8.63 -17.10 -15.56
CA GLU A 196 -8.15 -18.32 -14.91
C GLU A 196 -7.55 -18.00 -13.55
N ILE A 197 -7.92 -18.80 -12.55
CA ILE A 197 -7.50 -18.60 -11.17
C ILE A 197 -6.71 -19.83 -10.73
N PHE A 198 -5.47 -19.59 -10.36
CA PHE A 198 -4.56 -20.54 -9.74
C PHE A 198 -4.39 -20.18 -8.27
N TYR A 199 -4.09 -21.18 -7.44
CA TYR A 199 -3.81 -20.98 -6.03
C TYR A 199 -2.77 -21.99 -5.55
N ASN A 200 -2.01 -21.64 -4.51
CA ASN A 200 -1.14 -22.61 -3.85
C ASN A 200 -1.97 -23.62 -3.06
N ILE A 201 -1.57 -24.90 -3.13
CA ILE A 201 -2.16 -25.97 -2.33
C ILE A 201 -1.40 -26.01 -1.00
N HIS A 202 -2.13 -25.82 0.09
CA HIS A 202 -1.59 -25.86 1.45
C HIS A 202 -2.65 -26.38 2.42
N GLU A 203 -2.23 -26.93 3.57
CA GLU A 203 -3.14 -27.55 4.55
C GLU A 203 -4.19 -26.57 5.11
N ASN A 204 -3.84 -25.30 5.23
CA ASN A 204 -4.73 -24.25 5.75
C ASN A 204 -5.91 -23.91 4.80
N LYS A 205 -5.83 -24.30 3.51
CA LYS A 205 -6.83 -24.06 2.45
C LYS A 205 -7.27 -22.59 2.27
N ILE A 206 -6.49 -21.62 2.76
CA ILE A 206 -6.84 -20.20 2.71
C ILE A 206 -6.96 -19.74 1.26
N SER A 207 -5.91 -19.94 0.45
CA SER A 207 -5.90 -19.56 -0.97
C SER A 207 -6.96 -20.29 -1.78
N GLN A 208 -7.17 -21.58 -1.51
CA GLN A 208 -8.21 -22.37 -2.16
C GLN A 208 -9.60 -21.76 -1.90
N THR A 209 -9.92 -21.49 -0.64
CA THR A 209 -11.23 -20.94 -0.25
C THR A 209 -11.45 -19.57 -0.89
N ILE A 210 -10.43 -18.72 -0.90
CA ILE A 210 -10.50 -17.40 -1.54
C ILE A 210 -10.74 -17.54 -3.05
N ALA A 211 -9.99 -18.43 -3.71
CA ALA A 211 -10.08 -18.69 -5.14
C ALA A 211 -11.46 -19.21 -5.56
N GLU A 212 -12.03 -20.15 -4.80
CA GLU A 212 -13.35 -20.72 -5.08
C GLU A 212 -14.46 -19.65 -4.98
N GLN A 213 -14.46 -18.85 -3.90
CA GLN A 213 -15.44 -17.77 -3.72
C GLN A 213 -15.29 -16.67 -4.79
N MET A 214 -14.05 -16.27 -5.10
CA MET A 214 -13.76 -15.31 -6.17
C MET A 214 -14.24 -15.82 -7.52
N ASN A 215 -13.98 -17.10 -7.84
CA ASN A 215 -14.38 -17.72 -9.09
C ASN A 215 -15.91 -17.75 -9.25
N GLU A 216 -16.64 -18.12 -8.20
CA GLU A 216 -18.11 -18.12 -8.21
C GLU A 216 -18.66 -16.71 -8.49
N ARG A 217 -18.16 -15.70 -7.76
CA ARG A 217 -18.58 -14.31 -7.94
C ARG A 217 -18.28 -13.81 -9.35
N LEU A 218 -17.06 -14.01 -9.85
CA LEU A 218 -16.66 -13.52 -11.16
C LEU A 218 -17.42 -14.23 -12.29
N LYS A 219 -17.69 -15.53 -12.17
CA LYS A 219 -18.52 -16.26 -13.15
C LYS A 219 -19.93 -15.67 -13.23
N ASN A 220 -20.56 -15.40 -12.10
CA ASN A 220 -21.90 -14.80 -12.07
C ASN A 220 -21.92 -13.43 -12.77
N ILE A 221 -20.93 -12.57 -12.46
CA ILE A 221 -20.84 -11.24 -13.07
C ILE A 221 -20.51 -11.32 -14.56
N LEU A 222 -19.59 -12.20 -14.98
CA LEU A 222 -19.28 -12.39 -16.39
C LEU A 222 -20.50 -12.88 -17.19
N ASN A 223 -21.27 -13.82 -16.64
CA ASN A 223 -22.50 -14.30 -17.27
C ASN A 223 -23.52 -13.16 -17.42
N GLN A 224 -23.67 -12.33 -16.38
CA GLN A 224 -24.54 -11.16 -16.44
C GLN A 224 -24.08 -10.17 -17.53
N LEU A 225 -22.81 -9.76 -17.50
CA LEU A 225 -22.24 -8.82 -18.48
C LEU A 225 -22.36 -9.34 -19.92
N GLN A 226 -22.21 -10.64 -20.14
CA GLN A 226 -22.44 -11.28 -21.43
C GLN A 226 -23.91 -11.20 -21.86
N SER A 227 -24.85 -11.48 -20.94
CA SER A 227 -26.29 -11.41 -21.23
C SER A 227 -26.76 -9.99 -21.56
N GLU A 228 -26.12 -8.98 -20.97
CA GLU A 228 -26.40 -7.56 -21.20
C GLU A 228 -25.67 -6.99 -22.43
N ASN A 229 -24.85 -7.78 -23.13
CA ASN A 229 -23.96 -7.33 -24.21
C ASN A 229 -23.07 -6.13 -23.79
N SER A 230 -22.57 -6.15 -22.55
CA SER A 230 -21.72 -5.10 -22.01
C SER A 230 -20.45 -4.91 -22.84
N GLU A 231 -20.08 -3.66 -23.12
CA GLU A 231 -18.84 -3.30 -23.82
C GLU A 231 -17.57 -3.76 -23.08
N GLN A 232 -17.70 -4.05 -21.78
CA GLN A 232 -16.63 -4.59 -20.96
C GLN A 232 -16.24 -6.02 -21.38
N ILE A 233 -17.15 -6.77 -22.03
CA ILE A 233 -16.86 -8.09 -22.55
C ILE A 233 -16.31 -7.98 -23.97
N ASN A 234 -15.03 -8.30 -24.12
CA ASN A 234 -14.37 -8.26 -25.42
C ASN A 234 -13.59 -9.54 -25.67
N ARG A 235 -14.07 -10.38 -26.60
CA ARG A 235 -13.47 -11.67 -26.98
C ARG A 235 -12.05 -11.58 -27.55
N LYS A 236 -11.60 -10.39 -27.95
CA LYS A 236 -10.23 -10.14 -28.40
C LYS A 236 -9.28 -9.80 -27.24
N SER A 237 -9.81 -9.63 -26.02
CA SER A 237 -9.00 -9.39 -24.83
C SER A 237 -8.15 -10.60 -24.52
N GLY A 238 -6.93 -10.34 -24.03
CA GLY A 238 -6.07 -11.39 -23.50
C GLY A 238 -6.73 -12.09 -22.31
N LYS A 239 -6.26 -13.31 -22.06
CA LYS A 239 -6.62 -14.07 -20.87
C LYS A 239 -6.05 -13.38 -19.62
N ILE A 240 -6.89 -13.23 -18.60
CA ILE A 240 -6.49 -12.77 -17.28
C ILE A 240 -6.15 -13.99 -16.45
N THR A 241 -4.91 -14.07 -15.96
CA THR A 241 -4.48 -15.12 -15.04
C THR A 241 -4.26 -14.53 -13.65
N VAL A 242 -4.93 -15.10 -12.66
CA VAL A 242 -4.82 -14.71 -11.25
C VAL A 242 -4.12 -15.83 -10.50
N LEU A 243 -3.10 -15.51 -9.72
CA LEU A 243 -2.46 -16.43 -8.79
C LEU A 243 -2.73 -15.94 -7.37
N ILE A 244 -3.37 -16.79 -6.55
CA ILE A 244 -3.68 -16.50 -5.15
C ILE A 244 -2.73 -17.27 -4.26
N LEU A 245 -1.99 -16.55 -3.44
CA LEU A 245 -1.03 -17.11 -2.48
C LEU A 245 -1.38 -16.65 -1.07
N ASP A 246 -1.32 -17.57 -0.11
CA ASP A 246 -1.36 -17.27 1.32
C ASP A 246 0.06 -17.26 1.87
N ARG A 247 0.32 -16.48 2.92
CA ARG A 247 1.70 -16.22 3.39
C ARG A 247 2.51 -17.47 3.74
N SER A 248 1.88 -18.63 3.99
CA SER A 248 2.61 -19.88 4.25
C SER A 248 3.42 -20.37 3.04
N PHE A 249 3.16 -19.89 1.81
CA PHE A 249 3.96 -20.26 0.63
C PHE A 249 5.43 -19.82 0.73
N ASP A 250 5.69 -18.75 1.49
CA ASP A 250 7.01 -18.18 1.69
C ASP A 250 6.97 -17.40 3.02
N VAL A 251 7.54 -17.97 4.08
CA VAL A 251 7.59 -17.28 5.38
C VAL A 251 8.86 -16.45 5.54
N LEU A 252 9.86 -16.62 4.66
CA LEU A 252 11.21 -16.06 4.84
C LEU A 252 11.34 -14.65 4.29
N THR A 253 10.86 -14.40 3.07
CA THR A 253 11.03 -13.10 2.39
C THR A 253 10.60 -11.90 3.24
N PRO A 254 9.48 -11.92 4.01
CA PRO A 254 9.08 -10.78 4.84
C PRO A 254 10.04 -10.50 6.00
N PHE A 255 10.86 -11.48 6.40
CA PHE A 255 11.86 -11.31 7.45
C PHE A 255 13.24 -10.94 6.88
N LEU A 256 13.45 -11.05 5.56
CA LEU A 256 14.69 -10.64 4.91
C LEU A 256 14.81 -9.12 4.90
N ARG A 257 16.00 -8.64 5.25
CA ARG A 257 16.38 -7.26 4.96
C ARG A 257 16.74 -7.15 3.49
N ASP A 258 16.10 -6.21 2.82
CA ASP A 258 16.32 -5.92 1.41
C ASP A 258 17.06 -4.58 1.29
N PHE A 259 18.18 -4.57 0.56
CA PHE A 259 19.06 -3.41 0.37
C PHE A 259 18.69 -2.55 -0.85
N HIS A 260 17.54 -2.78 -1.49
CA HIS A 260 16.97 -1.83 -2.45
C HIS A 260 16.33 -0.64 -1.72
N TYR A 261 16.33 0.52 -2.37
CA TYR A 261 16.05 1.78 -1.69
C TYR A 261 14.70 1.83 -0.98
N GLN A 262 13.59 1.47 -1.65
CA GLN A 262 12.27 1.52 -1.04
C GLN A 262 12.12 0.49 0.10
N PRO A 263 12.41 -0.81 -0.10
CA PRO A 263 12.34 -1.78 0.99
C PRO A 263 13.19 -1.38 2.20
N LEU A 264 14.46 -1.00 1.98
CA LEU A 264 15.37 -0.62 3.06
C LEU A 264 14.85 0.59 3.82
N LEU A 265 14.35 1.60 3.10
CA LEU A 265 13.82 2.83 3.68
C LEU A 265 12.61 2.56 4.58
N TYR A 266 11.70 1.67 4.19
CA TYR A 266 10.57 1.26 5.04
C TYR A 266 10.98 0.30 6.17
N ASP A 267 12.10 -0.40 6.03
CA ASP A 267 12.61 -1.31 7.06
C ASP A 267 13.31 -0.57 8.20
N VAL A 268 14.11 0.45 7.87
CA VAL A 268 15.02 1.09 8.84
C VAL A 268 14.56 2.44 9.35
N LEU A 269 13.60 3.11 8.69
CA LEU A 269 13.06 4.40 9.10
C LEU A 269 11.59 4.28 9.57
N ASP A 270 11.15 5.17 10.46
CA ASP A 270 9.75 5.21 10.91
C ASP A 270 8.86 5.91 9.88
N ILE A 271 8.25 5.11 8.99
CA ILE A 271 7.39 5.60 7.91
C ILE A 271 5.96 5.16 8.17
N LYS A 272 5.07 6.14 8.33
CA LYS A 272 3.64 5.90 8.61
C LYS A 272 2.80 6.46 7.49
N ASN A 273 1.95 5.62 6.90
CA ASN A 273 1.07 5.98 5.78
C ASN A 273 1.83 6.62 4.61
N ASP A 274 3.00 6.07 4.29
CA ASP A 274 3.89 6.57 3.23
C ASP A 274 4.37 8.02 3.45
N ILE A 275 4.31 8.52 4.69
CA ILE A 275 4.83 9.82 5.09
C ILE A 275 6.18 9.63 5.77
N VAL A 276 7.20 10.27 5.21
CA VAL A 276 8.51 10.41 5.83
C VAL A 276 8.59 11.71 6.61
N GLU A 277 9.23 11.67 7.77
CA GLU A 277 9.57 12.83 8.56
C GLU A 277 11.10 12.99 8.56
N TYR A 278 11.58 14.19 8.22
CA TYR A 278 13.01 14.47 8.13
C TYR A 278 13.32 15.89 8.60
N TRP A 279 14.46 16.02 9.28
CA TRP A 279 14.91 17.29 9.84
C TRP A 279 15.77 18.06 8.84
N ILE A 280 15.51 19.35 8.71
CA ILE A 280 16.34 20.27 7.93
C ILE A 280 16.72 21.51 8.74
N ASN A 281 17.90 22.07 8.48
CA ASN A 281 18.43 23.24 9.19
C ASN A 281 17.94 24.57 8.61
N GLU A 282 16.77 25.12 8.90
CA GLU A 282 16.42 26.45 8.37
C GLU A 282 17.15 27.59 9.12
N GLY A 283 18.41 27.85 8.76
CA GLY A 283 19.27 28.80 9.46
C GLY A 283 19.80 28.19 10.77
N PRO A 284 19.64 28.85 11.94
CA PRO A 284 20.07 28.29 13.23
C PRO A 284 19.07 27.30 13.84
N LYS A 285 17.94 27.01 13.19
CA LYS A 285 16.88 26.16 13.72
C LYS A 285 16.72 24.89 12.89
N GLU A 286 16.60 23.75 13.57
CA GLU A 286 16.12 22.52 12.95
C GLU A 286 14.59 22.55 12.85
N VAL A 287 14.09 22.20 11.67
CA VAL A 287 12.66 22.15 11.35
C VAL A 287 12.33 20.74 10.85
N LEU A 288 11.34 20.12 11.48
CA LEU A 288 10.79 18.84 11.04
C LEU A 288 9.90 19.06 9.82
N LYS A 289 10.23 18.43 8.70
CA LYS A 289 9.39 18.39 7.50
C LYS A 289 8.76 17.03 7.32
N LYS A 290 7.54 17.03 6.77
CA LYS A 290 6.83 15.83 6.37
C LYS A 290 6.67 15.81 4.86
N SER A 291 6.83 14.66 4.25
CA SER A 291 6.62 14.50 2.81
C SER A 291 6.06 13.13 2.50
N GLN A 292 5.17 13.05 1.52
CA GLN A 292 4.59 11.80 1.08
C GLN A 292 5.49 11.16 0.02
N LEU A 293 5.76 9.86 0.16
CA LEU A 293 6.40 9.02 -0.84
C LEU A 293 5.34 8.52 -1.82
N ASN A 294 5.49 8.88 -3.09
CA ASN A 294 4.56 8.46 -4.13
C ASN A 294 5.22 8.56 -5.51
N GLU A 295 4.51 8.12 -6.54
CA GLU A 295 4.99 8.11 -7.94
C GLU A 295 5.02 9.48 -8.62
N GLN A 296 4.61 10.56 -7.94
CA GLN A 296 4.78 11.92 -8.46
C GLN A 296 6.15 12.49 -8.13
N ASP A 297 6.89 11.82 -7.23
CA ASP A 297 8.29 12.07 -6.99
C ASP A 297 9.14 11.29 -8.00
N GLU A 298 9.67 11.99 -9.01
CA GLU A 298 10.46 11.39 -10.08
C GLU A 298 11.76 10.74 -9.57
N LEU A 299 12.35 11.26 -8.47
CA LEU A 299 13.52 10.64 -7.86
C LEU A 299 13.14 9.32 -7.20
N PHE A 300 12.08 9.32 -6.38
CA PHE A 300 11.60 8.09 -5.76
C PHE A 300 11.19 7.05 -6.82
N LYS A 301 10.42 7.46 -7.85
CA LYS A 301 10.00 6.57 -8.94
C LYS A 301 11.19 5.93 -9.67
N LYS A 302 12.25 6.70 -9.92
CA LYS A 302 13.48 6.23 -10.58
C LYS A 302 14.28 5.26 -9.69
N TYR A 303 14.43 5.59 -8.41
CA TYR A 303 15.37 4.91 -7.52
C TYR A 303 14.76 3.89 -6.58
N ARG A 304 13.44 3.81 -6.41
CA ARG A 304 12.78 2.93 -5.42
C ARG A 304 13.19 1.47 -5.51
N PHE A 305 13.51 0.97 -6.71
CA PHE A 305 13.93 -0.41 -6.95
C PHE A 305 15.42 -0.55 -7.24
N ALA A 306 16.21 0.51 -7.10
CA ALA A 306 17.66 0.46 -7.26
C ALA A 306 18.33 0.05 -5.94
N HIS A 307 19.46 -0.63 -6.04
CA HIS A 307 20.26 -0.99 -4.87
C HIS A 307 20.76 0.28 -4.16
N ILE A 308 20.81 0.29 -2.83
CA ILE A 308 21.12 1.49 -2.04
C ILE A 308 22.47 2.13 -2.44
N GLY A 309 23.47 1.32 -2.78
CA GLY A 309 24.76 1.81 -3.26
C GLY A 309 24.68 2.61 -4.56
N GLU A 310 23.78 2.25 -5.48
CA GLU A 310 23.53 3.01 -6.72
C GLU A 310 22.76 4.30 -6.43
N VAL A 311 21.87 4.28 -5.44
CA VAL A 311 21.04 5.43 -5.07
C VAL A 311 21.91 6.51 -4.41
N MET A 312 22.84 6.11 -3.53
CA MET A 312 23.79 7.00 -2.87
C MET A 312 24.56 7.85 -3.87
N SER A 313 25.23 7.21 -4.83
CA SER A 313 25.99 7.94 -5.86
C SER A 313 25.06 8.66 -6.84
N GLY A 314 23.98 8.00 -7.27
CA GLY A 314 23.15 8.48 -8.36
C GLY A 314 22.35 9.74 -8.05
N ILE A 315 21.84 9.89 -6.82
CA ILE A 315 21.11 11.12 -6.43
C ILE A 315 22.08 12.29 -6.25
N GLY A 316 23.27 12.06 -5.70
CA GLY A 316 24.35 13.04 -5.59
C GLY A 316 24.79 13.58 -6.95
N GLU A 317 25.09 12.69 -7.88
CA GLU A 317 25.49 13.03 -9.25
C GLU A 317 24.40 13.84 -9.98
N GLN A 318 23.14 13.40 -9.92
CA GLN A 318 22.04 14.12 -10.55
C GLN A 318 21.80 15.50 -9.96
N PHE A 319 21.97 15.66 -8.64
CA PHE A 319 21.90 16.97 -8.00
C PHE A 319 23.01 17.89 -8.51
N ASN A 320 24.24 17.38 -8.55
CA ASN A 320 25.39 18.14 -9.06
C ASN A 320 25.22 18.56 -10.51
N ASP A 321 24.71 17.68 -11.37
CA ASP A 321 24.43 18.00 -12.77
C ASP A 321 23.28 19.00 -12.91
N PHE A 322 22.23 18.86 -12.09
CA PHE A 322 21.14 19.81 -12.03
C PHE A 322 21.63 21.22 -11.68
N VAL A 323 22.48 21.33 -10.65
CA VAL A 323 23.06 22.61 -10.24
C VAL A 323 23.96 23.17 -11.34
N LYS A 324 24.82 22.37 -11.97
CA LYS A 324 25.71 22.83 -13.07
C LYS A 324 24.91 23.37 -14.26
N ILE A 325 23.83 22.71 -14.65
CA ILE A 325 23.02 23.10 -15.81
C ILE A 325 22.19 24.35 -15.53
N ASN A 326 21.65 24.46 -14.31
CA ASN A 326 20.66 25.50 -13.97
C ASN A 326 21.23 26.65 -13.14
N SER A 327 22.53 26.63 -12.82
CA SER A 327 23.21 27.69 -12.08
C SER A 327 23.50 28.93 -12.93
N THR A 328 23.33 30.11 -12.32
CA THR A 328 23.82 31.38 -12.89
C THR A 328 25.28 31.62 -12.52
N ALA A 329 25.95 32.58 -13.17
CA ALA A 329 27.34 32.96 -12.87
C ALA A 329 27.60 33.31 -11.38
N LYS A 330 26.57 33.69 -10.60
CA LYS A 330 26.68 33.94 -9.15
C LYS A 330 26.81 32.67 -8.31
N VAL A 331 26.30 31.53 -8.79
CA VAL A 331 26.37 30.23 -8.12
C VAL A 331 27.72 29.54 -8.39
N GLN A 332 28.32 29.79 -9.55
CA GLN A 332 29.68 29.32 -9.89
C GLN A 332 30.78 29.85 -8.94
N MET A 333 30.56 31.00 -8.29
CA MET A 333 31.49 31.60 -7.33
C MET A 333 31.36 31.02 -5.91
N ALA A 334 30.33 30.19 -5.64
CA ALA A 334 30.01 29.67 -4.30
C ALA A 334 30.18 28.15 -4.14
N GLY A 335 30.49 27.39 -5.19
CA GLY A 335 30.59 25.93 -5.07
C GLY A 335 31.43 25.29 -6.15
N GLY A 336 32.62 24.81 -5.76
CA GLY A 336 33.28 23.70 -6.45
C GLY A 336 32.43 22.42 -6.36
N VAL A 337 32.95 21.30 -6.85
CA VAL A 337 32.33 19.97 -6.73
C VAL A 337 31.77 19.79 -5.31
N ILE A 338 30.46 19.59 -5.18
CA ILE A 338 29.84 19.28 -3.88
C ILE A 338 30.14 17.80 -3.64
N GLU A 339 31.18 17.55 -2.85
CA GLU A 339 31.39 16.24 -2.22
C GLU A 339 30.25 15.96 -1.23
N ASP A 340 29.99 14.67 -1.02
CA ASP A 340 28.84 14.07 -0.34
C ASP A 340 28.26 14.86 0.86
N LEU A 341 26.92 14.95 0.89
CA LEU A 341 26.10 15.26 2.08
C LEU A 341 26.35 16.63 2.78
N ASP A 342 26.90 17.64 2.10
CA ASP A 342 26.95 19.01 2.65
C ASP A 342 25.58 19.71 2.58
N PHE A 343 24.70 19.38 3.52
CA PHE A 343 23.34 19.92 3.64
C PHE A 343 23.29 21.44 3.84
N GLY A 344 24.35 22.05 4.37
CA GLY A 344 24.45 23.51 4.54
C GLY A 344 24.48 24.22 3.19
N LYS A 345 25.37 23.77 2.29
CA LYS A 345 25.45 24.31 0.91
C LYS A 345 24.17 24.09 0.11
N MET A 346 23.48 22.95 0.31
CA MET A 346 22.23 22.68 -0.40
C MET A 346 21.15 23.75 -0.14
N GLN A 347 21.08 24.28 1.08
CA GLN A 347 20.08 25.30 1.40
C GLN A 347 20.39 26.67 0.81
N GLU A 348 21.67 27.03 0.74
CA GLU A 348 22.09 28.25 0.04
C GLU A 348 21.74 28.15 -1.44
N ILE A 349 21.94 26.98 -2.05
CA ILE A 349 21.53 26.70 -3.44
C ILE A 349 20.00 26.84 -3.59
N ILE A 350 19.20 26.24 -2.70
CA ILE A 350 17.73 26.38 -2.69
C ILE A 350 17.31 27.86 -2.65
N ARG A 351 17.93 28.67 -1.80
CA ARG A 351 17.65 30.11 -1.69
C ARG A 351 18.04 30.88 -2.96
N SER A 352 19.08 30.44 -3.64
CA SER A 352 19.58 31.08 -4.87
C SER A 352 18.74 30.78 -6.12
N MET A 353 17.89 29.74 -6.07
CA MET A 353 17.10 29.25 -7.20
C MET A 353 15.62 29.03 -6.83
N PRO A 354 14.86 30.09 -6.51
CA PRO A 354 13.47 29.96 -6.05
C PRO A 354 12.56 29.28 -7.07
N GLN A 355 12.84 29.43 -8.38
CA GLN A 355 12.08 28.76 -9.44
C GLN A 355 12.21 27.22 -9.44
N TYR A 356 13.22 26.67 -8.75
CA TYR A 356 13.47 25.23 -8.65
C TYR A 356 13.28 24.69 -7.23
N GLN A 357 12.62 25.45 -6.35
CA GLN A 357 12.51 25.13 -4.93
C GLN A 357 11.89 23.75 -4.66
N GLU A 358 10.84 23.36 -5.39
CA GLU A 358 10.19 22.06 -5.22
C GLU A 358 11.14 20.90 -5.59
N GLN A 359 11.80 20.97 -6.73
CA GLN A 359 12.73 19.94 -7.20
C GLN A 359 13.96 19.83 -6.28
N LEU A 360 14.53 20.95 -5.85
CA LEU A 360 15.65 20.97 -4.92
C LEU A 360 15.26 20.46 -3.53
N ALA A 361 14.02 20.72 -3.09
CA ALA A 361 13.49 20.14 -1.85
C ALA A 361 13.41 18.60 -1.92
N LYS A 362 13.08 18.03 -3.08
CA LYS A 362 13.10 16.57 -3.29
C LYS A 362 14.50 15.97 -3.22
N TYR A 363 15.50 16.60 -3.85
CA TYR A 363 16.89 16.17 -3.71
C TYR A 363 17.35 16.19 -2.25
N ASN A 364 17.08 17.29 -1.54
CA ASN A 364 17.44 17.43 -0.13
C ASN A 364 16.76 16.36 0.75
N MET A 365 15.45 16.13 0.55
CA MET A 365 14.72 15.06 1.23
C MET A 365 15.39 13.71 1.01
N HIS A 366 15.64 13.29 -0.23
CA HIS A 366 16.22 11.98 -0.50
C HIS A 366 17.65 11.83 0.03
N MET A 367 18.48 12.86 -0.08
CA MET A 367 19.82 12.85 0.52
C MET A 367 19.77 12.73 2.04
N LYS A 368 18.81 13.40 2.70
CA LYS A 368 18.62 13.30 4.14
C LYS A 368 18.20 11.89 4.54
N LEU A 369 17.25 11.29 3.82
CA LEU A 369 16.81 9.91 4.04
C LEU A 369 17.96 8.91 3.82
N ILE A 370 18.81 9.11 2.82
CA ILE A 370 20.01 8.30 2.60
C ILE A 370 20.98 8.42 3.78
N GLY A 371 21.22 9.63 4.27
CA GLY A 371 22.05 9.85 5.46
C GLY A 371 21.49 9.16 6.71
N ASP A 372 20.18 9.21 6.91
CA ASP A 372 19.52 8.54 8.03
C ASP A 372 19.57 7.01 7.89
N ILE A 373 19.43 6.45 6.68
CA ILE A 373 19.67 5.02 6.39
C ILE A 373 21.11 4.64 6.70
N TRP A 374 22.08 5.45 6.25
CA TRP A 374 23.51 5.17 6.46
C TRP A 374 23.87 5.14 7.94
N LYS A 375 23.30 6.06 8.74
CA LYS A 375 23.44 6.03 10.19
C LYS A 375 22.97 4.70 10.78
N VAL A 376 21.79 4.20 10.39
CA VAL A 376 21.31 2.89 10.85
C VAL A 376 22.20 1.75 10.33
N PHE A 377 22.73 1.88 9.11
CA PHE A 377 23.64 0.91 8.51
C PHE A 377 24.92 0.74 9.34
N GLU A 378 25.53 1.83 9.78
CA GLU A 378 26.71 1.83 10.65
C GLU A 378 26.35 1.40 12.08
N ASP A 379 25.33 2.01 12.68
CA ASP A 379 24.94 1.77 14.08
C ASP A 379 24.60 0.30 14.35
N LYS A 380 23.96 -0.38 13.39
CA LYS A 380 23.56 -1.80 13.50
C LYS A 380 24.51 -2.77 12.81
N ASN A 381 25.61 -2.28 12.22
CA ASN A 381 26.50 -3.07 11.37
C ASN A 381 25.72 -3.93 10.34
N LEU A 382 24.84 -3.28 9.58
CA LEU A 382 23.90 -3.96 8.68
C LEU A 382 24.60 -4.76 7.57
N LYS A 383 25.87 -4.48 7.28
CA LYS A 383 26.67 -5.26 6.35
C LYS A 383 26.82 -6.71 6.83
N ASP A 384 27.39 -6.89 8.02
CA ASP A 384 27.68 -8.22 8.56
C ASP A 384 26.38 -8.93 8.96
N LEU A 385 25.42 -8.18 9.50
CA LEU A 385 24.08 -8.71 9.79
C LEU A 385 23.37 -9.17 8.52
N GLY A 386 23.43 -8.38 7.44
CA GLY A 386 22.84 -8.71 6.15
C GLY A 386 23.46 -9.96 5.54
N GLU A 387 24.78 -10.10 5.61
CA GLU A 387 25.49 -11.30 5.16
C GLU A 387 25.06 -12.55 5.95
N LEU A 388 25.00 -12.45 7.28
CA LEU A 388 24.49 -13.54 8.12
C LEU A 388 23.04 -13.91 7.76
N GLU A 389 22.17 -12.92 7.58
CA GLU A 389 20.77 -13.14 7.21
C GLU A 389 20.61 -13.83 5.86
N GLN A 390 21.43 -13.46 4.88
CA GLN A 390 21.46 -14.11 3.57
C GLN A 390 21.94 -15.56 3.70
N ASN A 391 23.07 -15.78 4.36
CA ASN A 391 23.63 -17.11 4.59
C ASN A 391 22.61 -18.03 5.29
N LEU A 392 21.93 -17.53 6.33
CA LEU A 392 20.88 -18.28 7.03
C LEU A 392 19.68 -18.63 6.14
N SER A 393 19.36 -17.77 5.17
CA SER A 393 18.17 -17.93 4.34
C SER A 393 18.42 -18.77 3.09
N THR A 394 19.66 -18.76 2.56
CA THR A 394 20.03 -19.48 1.34
C THR A 394 20.75 -20.81 1.61
N GLY A 395 21.34 -20.98 2.80
CA GLY A 395 22.16 -22.16 3.11
C GLY A 395 23.56 -22.14 2.47
N ILE A 396 23.93 -21.06 1.78
CA ILE A 396 25.22 -20.90 1.10
C ILE A 396 25.84 -19.53 1.42
N ASP A 397 27.16 -19.45 1.38
CA ASP A 397 27.90 -18.19 1.58
C ASP A 397 28.01 -17.36 0.29
N GLY A 398 28.67 -16.20 0.37
CA GLY A 398 28.89 -15.31 -0.78
C GLY A 398 29.76 -15.91 -1.90
N ASN A 399 30.47 -17.01 -1.65
CA ASN A 399 31.22 -17.75 -2.66
C ASN A 399 30.39 -18.90 -3.27
N GLY A 400 29.19 -19.15 -2.76
CA GLY A 400 28.32 -20.24 -3.15
C GLY A 400 28.63 -21.57 -2.46
N GLU A 401 29.43 -21.56 -1.39
CA GLU A 401 29.76 -22.77 -0.61
C GLU A 401 28.69 -23.05 0.45
N LYS A 402 28.34 -24.34 0.66
CA LYS A 402 27.39 -24.73 1.72
C LYS A 402 27.93 -24.29 3.08
N ILE A 403 27.10 -23.58 3.84
CA ILE A 403 27.47 -23.11 5.18
C ILE A 403 27.59 -24.27 6.16
N LYS A 404 28.43 -24.11 7.17
CA LYS A 404 28.52 -25.05 8.30
C LYS A 404 27.51 -24.66 9.37
N GLU A 405 26.44 -25.44 9.51
CA GLU A 405 25.32 -25.17 10.44
C GLU A 405 25.76 -24.83 11.86
N LYS A 406 26.67 -25.61 12.45
CA LYS A 406 27.17 -25.34 13.80
C LYS A 406 27.90 -23.98 13.92
N ALA A 407 28.61 -23.58 12.86
CA ALA A 407 29.34 -22.31 12.85
C ALA A 407 28.37 -21.13 12.73
N ILE A 408 27.42 -21.20 11.80
CA ILE A 408 26.46 -20.12 11.58
C ILE A 408 25.48 -19.98 12.76
N TYR A 409 25.11 -21.09 13.38
CA TYR A 409 24.33 -21.09 14.62
C TYR A 409 25.04 -20.34 15.74
N GLY A 410 26.35 -20.61 15.93
CA GLY A 410 27.16 -19.90 16.91
C GLY A 410 27.26 -18.40 16.64
N GLN A 411 27.46 -18.01 15.38
CA GLN A 411 27.48 -16.60 14.96
C GLN A 411 26.13 -15.91 15.21
N ALA A 412 25.02 -16.54 14.85
CA ALA A 412 23.69 -16.01 15.08
C ALA A 412 23.39 -15.80 16.57
N LEU A 413 23.74 -16.76 17.44
CA LEU A 413 23.57 -16.61 18.88
C LEU A 413 24.39 -15.46 19.47
N GLN A 414 25.64 -15.29 19.02
CA GLN A 414 26.48 -14.17 19.47
C GLN A 414 25.85 -12.82 19.10
N ILE A 415 25.34 -12.69 17.88
CA ILE A 415 24.69 -11.46 17.42
C ILE A 415 23.35 -11.23 18.15
N ILE A 416 22.57 -12.27 18.41
CA ILE A 416 21.31 -12.17 19.18
C ILE A 416 21.55 -11.73 20.63
N GLN A 417 22.66 -12.13 21.24
CA GLN A 417 23.04 -11.72 22.59
C GLN A 417 23.56 -10.28 22.67
N ASN A 418 23.83 -9.64 21.53
CA ASN A 418 24.30 -8.27 21.48
C ASN A 418 23.14 -7.28 21.73
N ASP A 419 23.42 -6.20 22.48
CA ASP A 419 22.46 -5.13 22.77
C ASP A 419 22.27 -4.15 21.60
N ILE A 420 23.09 -4.26 20.54
CA ILE A 420 22.96 -3.45 19.31
C ILE A 420 21.61 -3.72 18.60
N LEU A 421 21.11 -4.96 18.67
CA LEU A 421 19.88 -5.35 17.98
C LEU A 421 18.65 -5.14 18.86
N ASN A 422 17.59 -4.63 18.25
CA ASN A 422 16.27 -4.59 18.89
C ASN A 422 15.58 -5.98 18.83
N ASP A 423 14.47 -6.13 19.52
CA ASP A 423 13.76 -7.41 19.60
C ASP A 423 13.24 -7.89 18.23
N TYR A 424 12.84 -6.97 17.35
CA TYR A 424 12.41 -7.33 16.00
C TYR A 424 13.54 -7.94 15.17
N ASP A 425 14.74 -7.36 15.22
CA ASP A 425 15.93 -7.89 14.54
C ASP A 425 16.29 -9.28 15.08
N LYS A 426 16.23 -9.46 16.40
CA LYS A 426 16.46 -10.76 17.06
C LYS A 426 15.42 -11.80 16.63
N ILE A 427 14.14 -11.44 16.55
CA ILE A 427 13.06 -12.32 16.10
C ILE A 427 13.27 -12.73 14.63
N ARG A 428 13.69 -11.80 13.75
CA ARG A 428 13.99 -12.11 12.34
C ARG A 428 15.09 -13.16 12.22
N LEU A 429 16.19 -12.99 12.95
CA LEU A 429 17.29 -13.95 12.97
C LEU A 429 16.86 -15.32 13.50
N LYS A 430 16.09 -15.35 14.59
CA LYS A 430 15.56 -16.60 15.17
C LYS A 430 14.67 -17.36 14.19
N ASN A 431 13.79 -16.67 13.45
CA ASN A 431 12.93 -17.30 12.46
C ASN A 431 13.73 -17.88 11.27
N LYS A 432 14.73 -17.15 10.77
CA LYS A 432 15.61 -17.64 9.70
C LYS A 432 16.40 -18.87 10.15
N LEU A 433 16.94 -18.83 11.37
CA LEU A 433 17.66 -19.95 11.97
C LEU A 433 16.76 -21.19 12.13
N ALA A 434 15.53 -21.00 12.62
CA ALA A 434 14.57 -22.08 12.77
C ALA A 434 14.22 -22.72 11.41
N ASN A 435 14.06 -21.90 10.37
CA ASN A 435 13.78 -22.41 9.03
C ASN A 435 14.97 -23.18 8.43
N LEU A 436 16.20 -22.70 8.65
CA LEU A 436 17.42 -23.42 8.22
C LEU A 436 17.52 -24.79 8.90
N LEU A 437 17.26 -24.85 10.21
CA LEU A 437 17.37 -26.08 11.00
C LEU A 437 16.18 -27.04 10.82
N GLY A 438 14.99 -26.52 10.52
CA GLY A 438 13.78 -27.32 10.27
C GLY A 438 13.66 -27.82 8.83
N GLY A 439 14.59 -27.45 7.95
CA GLY A 439 14.55 -27.73 6.51
C GLY A 439 15.04 -29.12 6.08
N GLU A 440 15.58 -29.95 6.98
CA GLU A 440 15.99 -31.33 6.70
C GLU A 440 15.40 -32.26 7.77
N GLY A 441 14.15 -32.66 7.57
CA GLY A 441 13.46 -33.71 8.32
C GLY A 441 13.10 -34.90 7.44
N GLU A 442 14.05 -35.40 6.63
CA GLU A 442 14.05 -36.83 6.32
C GLU A 442 14.71 -37.54 7.50
N GLU A 443 14.07 -38.61 7.96
CA GLU A 443 14.47 -39.44 9.10
C GLU A 443 15.85 -40.07 8.88
N ASP A 444 16.93 -39.34 9.15
CA ASP A 444 18.25 -39.96 9.30
C ASP A 444 18.41 -40.43 10.76
N GLU A 445 18.23 -41.74 10.93
CA GLU A 445 18.59 -42.53 12.11
C GLU A 445 20.12 -42.51 12.36
N VAL A 446 20.74 -41.35 12.60
CA VAL A 446 22.11 -41.31 13.14
C VAL A 446 22.26 -40.16 14.13
N GLY A 447 21.96 -40.47 15.39
CA GLY A 447 22.72 -39.97 16.53
C GLY A 447 22.57 -38.48 16.90
N GLY A 448 21.56 -38.18 17.70
CA GLY A 448 21.67 -37.21 18.80
C GLY A 448 21.97 -35.76 18.41
N SER A 449 21.04 -35.09 17.72
CA SER A 449 21.03 -33.64 17.60
C SER A 449 20.16 -33.04 18.72
N GLN A 450 20.80 -32.56 19.80
CA GLN A 450 20.20 -31.65 20.79
C GLN A 450 19.99 -30.26 20.16
N PHE A 451 19.14 -30.16 19.15
CA PHE A 451 18.66 -28.87 18.65
C PHE A 451 17.18 -28.78 18.97
N LEU A 452 16.88 -27.88 19.92
CA LEU A 452 15.58 -27.50 20.49
C LEU A 452 14.38 -28.29 19.95
N ASN A 453 13.83 -29.15 20.81
CA ASN A 453 12.53 -29.76 20.55
C ASN A 453 11.52 -28.65 20.21
N GLN A 454 10.61 -28.86 19.26
CA GLN A 454 9.57 -27.89 18.87
C GLN A 454 8.80 -27.27 20.07
N ASN A 455 8.76 -27.97 21.21
CA ASN A 455 8.17 -27.47 22.45
C ASN A 455 9.01 -26.39 23.16
N GLU A 456 10.35 -26.50 23.18
CA GLU A 456 11.23 -25.47 23.75
C GLU A 456 11.25 -24.19 22.88
N TYR A 457 10.93 -24.32 21.58
CA TYR A 457 10.73 -23.19 20.66
C TYR A 457 9.44 -22.41 20.97
N VAL A 458 8.35 -23.11 21.29
CA VAL A 458 7.10 -22.48 21.74
C VAL A 458 7.31 -21.80 23.09
N ASP A 459 8.04 -22.42 24.01
CA ASP A 459 8.35 -21.83 25.32
C ASP A 459 9.23 -20.58 25.19
N ALA A 460 10.25 -20.59 24.34
CA ALA A 460 11.11 -19.42 24.09
C ALA A 460 10.39 -18.25 23.40
N LEU A 461 9.33 -18.52 22.62
CA LEU A 461 8.44 -17.50 22.05
C LEU A 461 7.36 -17.04 23.04
N CYS A 462 6.90 -17.94 23.93
CA CYS A 462 5.94 -17.64 24.99
C CYS A 462 6.55 -16.81 26.12
N ASP A 463 7.83 -17.00 26.45
CA ASP A 463 8.54 -16.20 27.45
C ASP A 463 8.65 -14.71 27.06
N MET A 464 8.65 -14.40 25.75
CA MET A 464 8.58 -13.02 25.25
C MET A 464 7.19 -12.37 25.37
N LYS A 465 6.12 -13.15 25.62
CA LYS A 465 4.75 -12.60 25.80
C LYS A 465 4.43 -12.14 27.22
N CYS A 466 5.35 -12.27 28.18
CA CYS A 466 5.08 -11.88 29.57
C CYS A 466 5.75 -10.58 30.02
N SER A 467 6.57 -9.91 29.21
CA SER A 467 7.31 -8.73 29.68
C SER A 467 7.00 -7.40 29.00
N GLU A 468 6.28 -7.32 27.88
CA GLU A 468 5.89 -6.03 27.27
C GLU A 468 4.84 -6.19 26.15
N ILE A 469 3.56 -6.26 26.52
CA ILE A 469 2.39 -5.77 25.75
C ILE A 469 1.41 -5.12 26.74
#